data_AF-A0A1Q6YLP1-F1
#
_entry.id   AF-A0A1Q6YLP1-F1
#
_cell.length_a   1.000
_cell.length_b   1.000
_cell.length_c   1.000
_cell.angle_alpha   90.00
_cell.angle_beta   90.00
_cell.angle_gamma   90.00
#
_symmetry.space_group_name_H-M   'P 1'
#
loop_
_entity.id
_entity.type
_entity.pdbx_description
1 polymer ?
#
loop_
_entity_poly.entity_id
_entity_poly.type
_entity_poly.pdbx_seq_one_letter_code
_entity_poly.pdbx_strand_id
1 'polypeptide(L)'
;MFKRLTILGIAGIVFVLGANYLLVYTLNQQVNRRRDPQDESYWSAYTAIVQFARHPDSASEQKAKAALDEASRKGVSKTREKILQNYLEDLQHCYQGQRDSCKQANTDMNQAMQAPATRQ
;
A
#
# COMPACT_ATOMS: atom_id res chain seq x y z
N MET A 1 11.77 25.70 -52.36
CA MET A 1 12.59 25.43 -51.15
C MET A 1 11.80 25.32 -49.83
N PHE A 2 10.47 25.51 -49.77
CA PHE A 2 9.72 25.47 -48.49
C PHE A 2 9.22 24.08 -48.04
N LYS A 3 9.09 23.11 -48.96
CA LYS A 3 8.46 21.81 -48.68
C LYS A 3 9.34 20.84 -47.89
N ARG A 4 10.67 21.04 -47.87
CA ARG A 4 11.62 20.18 -47.13
C ARG A 4 11.79 20.57 -45.66
N LEU A 5 11.62 21.85 -45.33
CA LEU A 5 11.71 22.36 -43.95
C LEU A 5 10.54 21.89 -43.08
N THR A 6 9.33 21.77 -43.65
CA THR A 6 8.12 21.34 -42.91
C THR A 6 8.17 19.86 -42.53
N ILE A 7 8.75 19.00 -43.38
CA ILE A 7 8.82 17.55 -43.14
C ILE A 7 9.81 17.23 -42.02
N LEU A 8 10.92 17.96 -41.94
CA LEU A 8 11.90 17.85 -40.85
C LEU A 8 11.32 18.28 -39.50
N GLY A 9 10.48 19.33 -39.48
CA GLY A 9 9.79 19.77 -38.26
C GLY A 9 8.78 18.75 -37.74
N ILE A 10 7.98 18.14 -38.63
CA ILE A 10 6.96 17.15 -38.23
C ILE A 10 7.63 15.85 -37.75
N ALA A 11 8.69 15.38 -38.41
CA ALA A 11 9.42 14.19 -37.98
C ALA A 11 10.07 14.38 -36.59
N GLY A 12 10.61 15.57 -36.31
CA GLY A 12 11.14 15.91 -34.99
C GLY A 12 10.08 15.90 -33.89
N ILE A 13 8.88 16.44 -34.17
CA ILE A 13 7.78 16.47 -33.20
C ILE A 13 7.26 15.06 -32.90
N VAL A 14 7.11 14.20 -33.91
CA VAL A 14 6.69 12.80 -33.71
C VAL A 14 7.73 12.01 -32.92
N PHE A 15 9.03 12.25 -33.14
CA PHE A 15 10.09 11.60 -32.37
C PHE A 15 10.12 12.04 -30.91
N VAL A 16 9.93 13.34 -30.62
CA VAL A 16 9.88 13.87 -29.25
C VAL A 16 8.63 13.39 -28.51
N LEU A 17 7.48 13.31 -29.19
CA LEU A 17 6.24 12.78 -28.61
C LEU A 17 6.31 11.27 -28.39
N GLY A 18 6.85 10.51 -29.35
CA GLY A 18 7.04 9.06 -29.22
C GLY A 18 8.04 8.68 -28.13
N ALA A 19 9.13 9.42 -28.01
CA ALA A 19 10.10 9.25 -26.92
C ALA A 19 9.50 9.60 -25.56
N ASN A 20 8.74 10.70 -25.44
CA ASN A 20 8.03 11.03 -24.21
C ASN A 20 6.99 9.96 -23.85
N TYR A 21 6.25 9.43 -24.82
CA TYR A 21 5.25 8.40 -24.57
C TYR A 21 5.89 7.10 -24.07
N LEU A 22 7.02 6.70 -24.65
CA LEU A 22 7.80 5.54 -24.18
C LEU A 22 8.39 5.77 -22.77
N LEU A 23 8.88 6.97 -22.48
CA LEU A 23 9.43 7.32 -21.17
C LEU A 23 8.32 7.33 -20.09
N VAL A 24 7.16 7.90 -20.41
CA VAL A 24 5.99 7.88 -19.50
C VAL A 24 5.44 6.47 -19.34
N TYR A 25 5.38 5.66 -20.40
CA TYR A 25 4.89 4.29 -20.33
C TYR A 25 5.82 3.38 -19.50
N THR A 26 7.14 3.53 -19.67
CA THR A 26 8.13 2.80 -18.85
C THR A 26 8.14 3.26 -17.40
N LEU A 27 7.98 4.57 -17.14
CA LEU A 27 7.76 5.10 -15.79
C LEU A 27 6.47 4.55 -15.18
N ASN A 28 5.36 4.52 -15.91
CA ASN A 28 4.09 4.02 -15.41
C ASN A 28 4.14 2.50 -15.14
N GLN A 29 4.83 1.73 -15.99
CA GLN A 29 5.11 0.31 -15.72
C GLN A 29 6.06 0.12 -14.54
N GLN A 30 7.05 0.99 -14.34
CA GLN A 30 7.94 0.94 -13.17
C GLN A 30 7.21 1.31 -11.88
N VAL A 31 6.30 2.29 -11.91
CA VAL A 31 5.48 2.70 -10.76
C VAL A 31 4.47 1.60 -10.41
N ASN A 32 3.82 0.97 -11.39
CA ASN A 32 2.92 -0.15 -11.14
C ASN A 32 3.66 -1.44 -10.74
N ARG A 33 4.87 -1.70 -11.24
CA ARG A 33 5.73 -2.80 -10.74
C ARG A 33 6.30 -2.55 -9.33
N ARG A 34 6.20 -1.31 -8.81
CA ARG A 34 6.69 -0.90 -7.49
C ARG A 34 5.61 -0.72 -6.44
N ARG A 35 4.38 -1.18 -6.67
CA ARG A 35 3.59 -1.73 -5.56
C ARG A 35 4.06 -3.17 -5.43
N ASP A 36 5.02 -3.37 -4.53
CA ASP A 36 5.50 -4.70 -4.20
C ASP A 36 4.26 -5.58 -3.85
N PRO A 37 4.13 -6.82 -4.34
CA PRO A 37 3.10 -7.73 -3.83
C PRO A 37 3.07 -7.82 -2.29
N GLN A 38 4.20 -7.51 -1.62
CA GLN A 38 4.25 -7.30 -0.17
C GLN A 38 3.50 -6.05 0.29
N ASP A 39 3.56 -4.93 -0.45
CA ASP A 39 2.78 -3.73 -0.12
C ASP A 39 1.28 -3.98 -0.35
N GLU A 40 0.88 -4.66 -1.42
CA GLU A 40 -0.53 -4.97 -1.68
C GLU A 40 -1.12 -5.86 -0.59
N SER A 41 -0.40 -6.92 -0.21
CA SER A 41 -0.81 -7.82 0.86
C SER A 41 -0.80 -7.14 2.24
N TYR A 42 0.17 -6.27 2.51
CA TYR A 42 0.21 -5.42 3.70
C TYR A 42 -1.02 -4.50 3.79
N TRP A 43 -1.33 -3.78 2.72
CA TRP A 43 -2.48 -2.86 2.68
C TRP A 43 -3.82 -3.61 2.77
N SER A 44 -3.91 -4.82 2.22
CA SER A 44 -5.07 -5.69 2.37
C SER A 44 -5.31 -6.05 3.85
N ALA A 45 -4.27 -6.51 4.55
CA ALA A 45 -4.34 -6.81 5.98
C ALA A 45 -4.67 -5.57 6.82
N TYR A 46 -4.01 -4.44 6.55
CA TYR A 46 -4.32 -3.17 7.21
C TYR A 46 -5.79 -2.77 7.04
N THR A 47 -6.33 -2.90 5.83
CA THR A 47 -7.74 -2.55 5.54
C THR A 47 -8.71 -3.43 6.30
N ALA A 48 -8.43 -4.74 6.42
CA ALA A 48 -9.25 -5.65 7.19
C ALA A 48 -9.25 -5.31 8.70
N ILE A 49 -8.09 -4.94 9.25
CA ILE A 49 -7.98 -4.50 10.65
C ILE A 49 -8.74 -3.18 10.88
N VAL A 50 -8.66 -2.23 9.95
CA VAL A 50 -9.45 -0.98 10.01
C VAL A 50 -10.95 -1.25 9.92
N GLN A 51 -11.39 -2.26 9.16
CA GLN A 51 -12.80 -2.66 9.13
C GLN A 51 -13.25 -3.18 10.50
N PHE A 52 -12.43 -4.01 11.17
CA PHE A 52 -12.69 -4.43 12.55
C PHE A 52 -12.72 -3.23 13.52
N ALA A 53 -11.82 -2.26 13.35
CA ALA A 53 -11.82 -1.03 14.17
C ALA A 53 -13.11 -0.18 14.01
N ARG A 54 -13.77 -0.27 12.86
CA ARG A 54 -15.05 0.45 12.61
C ARG A 54 -16.25 -0.35 13.05
N HIS A 55 -16.20 -1.67 12.87
CA HIS A 55 -17.27 -2.60 13.19
C HIS A 55 -16.67 -3.74 13.99
N PRO A 56 -16.58 -3.63 15.32
CA PRO A 56 -15.98 -4.67 16.16
C PRO A 56 -16.95 -5.83 16.33
N ASP A 57 -17.01 -6.68 15.31
CA ASP A 57 -17.79 -7.91 15.28
C ASP A 57 -16.88 -9.13 15.09
N SER A 58 -17.37 -10.31 15.44
CA SER A 58 -16.56 -11.54 15.36
C SER A 58 -16.17 -11.91 13.93
N ALA A 59 -16.97 -11.53 12.92
CA ALA A 59 -16.67 -11.84 11.53
C ALA A 59 -15.59 -10.90 10.97
N SER A 60 -15.62 -9.62 11.31
CA SER A 60 -14.55 -8.68 10.95
C SER A 60 -13.25 -8.96 11.70
N GLU A 61 -13.31 -9.41 12.96
CA GLU A 61 -12.14 -9.88 13.71
C GLU A 61 -11.47 -11.08 13.00
N GLN A 62 -12.27 -12.09 12.63
CA GLN A 62 -11.76 -13.26 11.91
C GLN A 62 -11.18 -12.89 10.54
N LYS A 63 -11.81 -11.95 9.82
CA LYS A 63 -11.28 -11.42 8.55
C LYS A 63 -9.96 -10.70 8.75
N ALA A 64 -9.82 -9.89 9.80
CA ALA A 64 -8.56 -9.20 10.12
C ALA A 64 -7.43 -10.19 10.41
N LYS A 65 -7.69 -11.23 11.22
CA LYS A 65 -6.73 -12.30 11.49
C LYS A 65 -6.34 -13.08 10.22
N ALA A 66 -7.32 -13.44 9.40
CA ALA A 66 -7.08 -14.16 8.15
C ALA A 66 -6.26 -13.35 7.16
N ALA A 67 -6.55 -12.04 7.03
CA ALA A 67 -5.80 -11.15 6.15
C ALA A 67 -4.36 -10.93 6.63
N LEU A 68 -4.13 -10.87 7.95
CA LEU A 68 -2.79 -10.82 8.53
C LEU A 68 -1.98 -12.09 8.23
N ASP A 69 -2.58 -13.27 8.42
CA ASP A 69 -1.97 -14.57 8.09
C ASP A 69 -1.71 -14.73 6.59
N GLU A 70 -2.60 -14.21 5.73
CA GLU A 70 -2.37 -14.13 4.29
C GLU A 70 -1.20 -13.19 3.93
N ALA A 71 -1.11 -12.03 4.58
CA ALA A 71 -0.01 -11.09 4.37
C ALA A 71 1.34 -11.68 4.79
N SER A 72 1.39 -12.38 5.92
CA SER A 72 2.56 -13.14 6.37
C SER A 72 3.00 -14.17 5.33
N ARG A 73 2.06 -14.99 4.84
CA ARG A 73 2.34 -16.00 3.79
C ARG A 73 2.78 -15.41 2.46
N LYS A 74 2.32 -14.20 2.12
CA LYS A 74 2.73 -13.47 0.91
C LYS A 74 4.08 -12.77 1.04
N GLY A 75 4.77 -12.92 2.17
CA GLY A 75 6.14 -12.49 2.35
C GLY A 75 6.29 -11.05 2.84
N VAL A 76 5.27 -10.48 3.49
CA VAL A 76 5.42 -9.22 4.22
C VAL A 76 6.56 -9.34 5.25
N SER A 77 7.38 -8.29 5.37
CA SER A 77 8.49 -8.30 6.32
C SER A 77 8.01 -8.48 7.76
N LYS A 78 8.77 -9.23 8.56
CA LYS A 78 8.44 -9.49 9.99
C LYS A 78 8.17 -8.22 10.79
N THR A 79 8.86 -7.12 10.47
CA THR A 79 8.63 -5.82 11.11
C THR A 79 7.24 -5.28 10.79
N ARG A 80 6.84 -5.32 9.52
CA ARG A 80 5.53 -4.85 9.05
C ARG A 80 4.39 -5.73 9.57
N GLU A 81 4.59 -7.05 9.54
CA GLU A 81 3.66 -8.02 10.13
C GLU A 81 3.45 -7.72 11.62
N LYS A 82 4.52 -7.52 12.38
CA LYS A 82 4.44 -7.20 13.81
C LYS A 82 3.68 -5.90 14.09
N ILE A 83 3.86 -4.87 13.27
CA ILE A 83 3.12 -3.61 13.40
C ILE A 83 1.61 -3.84 13.23
N LEU A 84 1.21 -4.64 12.22
CA LEU A 84 -0.20 -4.96 12.01
C LEU A 84 -0.75 -5.86 13.12
N GLN A 85 0.05 -6.80 13.62
CA GLN A 85 -0.33 -7.69 14.72
C GLN A 85 -0.58 -6.90 16.01
N ASN A 86 0.35 -6.03 16.40
CA ASN A 86 0.19 -5.18 17.58
C ASN A 86 -1.07 -4.31 17.46
N TYR A 87 -1.29 -3.69 16.30
CA TYR A 87 -2.48 -2.88 16.07
C TYR A 87 -3.78 -3.67 16.27
N LEU A 88 -3.83 -4.92 15.78
CA LEU A 88 -4.98 -5.80 15.97
C LEU A 88 -5.16 -6.22 17.44
N GLU A 89 -4.09 -6.60 18.14
CA GLU A 89 -4.14 -6.97 19.56
C GLU A 89 -4.60 -5.80 20.44
N ASP A 90 -4.07 -4.60 20.21
CA ASP A 90 -4.44 -3.40 20.96
C ASP A 90 -5.91 -3.01 20.72
N LEU A 91 -6.42 -3.19 19.49
CA LEU A 91 -7.85 -3.05 19.21
C LEU A 91 -8.69 -4.07 19.98
N GLN A 92 -8.27 -5.33 20.02
CA GLN A 92 -8.98 -6.37 20.78
C GLN A 92 -9.03 -6.04 22.27
N HIS A 93 -7.90 -5.64 22.84
CA HIS A 93 -7.82 -5.23 24.24
C HIS A 93 -8.64 -3.96 24.52
N CYS A 94 -8.65 -3.00 23.60
CA CYS A 94 -9.51 -1.82 23.66
C CYS A 94 -10.99 -2.22 23.75
N TYR A 95 -11.46 -3.12 22.88
CA TYR A 95 -12.86 -3.59 22.90
C TYR A 95 -13.19 -4.48 24.10
N GLN A 96 -12.19 -5.12 24.72
CA GLN A 96 -12.34 -5.82 26.00
C GLN A 96 -12.41 -4.86 27.22
N GLY A 97 -12.29 -3.55 27.01
CA GLY A 97 -12.44 -2.53 28.05
C GLY A 97 -11.14 -1.98 28.62
N GLN A 98 -9.98 -2.33 28.04
CA GLN A 98 -8.70 -1.75 28.46
C GLN A 98 -8.50 -0.37 27.82
N ARG A 99 -8.71 0.68 28.63
CA ARG A 99 -8.60 2.09 28.19
C ARG A 99 -7.23 2.46 27.62
N ASP A 100 -6.16 1.93 28.19
CA ASP A 100 -4.79 2.23 27.74
C ASP A 100 -4.52 1.64 26.36
N SER A 101 -5.04 0.45 26.07
CA SER A 101 -4.93 -0.22 24.77
C SER A 101 -5.66 0.53 23.65
N CYS A 102 -6.74 1.26 23.94
CA CYS A 102 -7.39 2.12 22.94
C CYS A 102 -6.49 3.27 22.49
N LYS A 103 -5.72 3.85 23.41
CA LYS A 103 -4.75 4.91 23.09
C LYS A 103 -3.58 4.35 22.29
N GLN A 104 -3.17 3.13 22.63
CA GLN A 104 -2.08 2.42 21.97
C GLN A 104 -2.47 1.97 20.56
N ALA A 105 -3.69 1.44 20.35
CA ALA A 105 -4.24 1.14 19.04
C ALA A 105 -4.21 2.33 18.07
N ASN A 106 -4.50 3.55 18.56
CA ASN A 106 -4.39 4.76 17.73
C ASN A 106 -2.94 5.11 17.36
N THR A 107 -1.99 4.83 18.25
CA THR A 107 -0.56 5.02 17.98
C THR A 107 -0.07 4.00 16.96
N ASP A 108 -0.50 2.75 17.12
CA ASP A 108 -0.15 1.63 16.25
C ASP A 108 -0.79 1.76 14.86
N MET A 109 -2.00 2.32 14.76
CA MET A 109 -2.61 2.71 13.47
C MET A 109 -1.72 3.69 12.70
N ASN A 110 -1.19 4.72 13.37
CA ASN A 110 -0.30 5.69 12.74
C ASN A 110 1.03 5.04 12.32
N GLN A 111 1.57 4.13 13.12
CA GLN A 111 2.76 3.35 12.75
C GLN A 111 2.48 2.43 11.56
N ALA A 112 1.33 1.76 11.52
CA ALA A 112 0.92 0.90 10.42
C ALA A 112 0.74 1.68 9.10
N MET A 113 0.17 2.89 9.16
CA MET A 113 0.09 3.75 7.98
C MET A 113 1.46 4.17 7.44
N GLN A 114 2.46 4.33 8.30
CA GLN A 114 3.79 4.84 7.92
C GLN A 114 4.79 3.73 7.56
N ALA A 115 4.59 2.50 8.04
CA ALA A 115 5.46 1.34 7.79
C ALA A 115 5.77 1.06 6.29
N PRO A 116 4.84 1.24 5.33
CA PRO A 116 5.17 1.10 3.91
C PRO A 116 5.97 2.28 3.34
N ALA A 117 5.94 3.46 3.96
CA ALA A 117 6.69 4.65 3.51
C ALA A 117 8.16 4.60 3.94
N THR A 118 8.47 3.94 5.06
CA THR A 118 9.84 3.63 5.48
C THR A 118 10.36 2.45 4.66
N ARG A 119 10.97 2.73 3.50
CA ARG A 119 11.89 1.76 2.87
C ARG A 119 13.10 1.62 3.79
N GLN A 120 13.22 0.47 4.46
CA GLN A 120 14.50 0.00 4.97
C GLN A 120 15.30 -0.62 3.82
#